data_AF-A0A7J7MT33-F1
#
_entry.id   AF-A0A7J7MT33-F1
#
_cell.length_a   1.000
_cell.length_b   1.000
_cell.length_c   1.000
_cell.angle_alpha   90.00
_cell.angle_beta   90.00
_cell.angle_gamma   90.00
#
_symmetry.space_group_name_H-M   'P 1'
#
loop_
_entity.id
_entity.type
_entity.pdbx_description
1 polymer ?
#
loop_
_entity_poly.entity_id
_entity_poly.type
_entity_poly.pdbx_seq_one_letter_code
_entity_poly.pdbx_strand_id
1 'polypeptide(L)'
;MDFSSLKETLESKSYSKIADVCDELMLQVATKGIAFQEDWPYSIHLLGHIFVNDVDNARFLWKIIPSGIKESQPEVVEVWKIGQKLWVRDYAGVHEAIRGFNWSPEVQGVVSVFSGKQVFRMVVTDNGQKFIDRRIQDQRYNTTLRTTSLLGASGTVARVFLTMQAVTRSLTFLS
;
A
#
# COMPACT_ATOMS: atom_id res chain seq x y z
N MET A 1 16.42 20.07 -13.05
CA MET A 1 16.22 18.71 -13.61
C MET A 1 15.18 18.80 -14.72
N ASP A 2 15.23 17.90 -15.71
CA ASP A 2 14.16 17.83 -16.71
C ASP A 2 13.05 16.92 -16.18
N PHE A 3 11.83 17.45 -16.08
CA PHE A 3 10.62 16.73 -15.67
C PHE A 3 9.64 16.57 -16.84
N SER A 4 10.10 16.73 -18.09
CA SER A 4 9.31 16.58 -19.31
C SER A 4 8.50 15.29 -19.34
N SER A 5 9.14 14.14 -19.06
CA SER A 5 8.47 12.83 -19.02
C SER A 5 7.38 12.73 -17.95
N LEU A 6 7.58 13.38 -16.79
CA LEU A 6 6.56 13.42 -15.74
C LEU A 6 5.37 14.29 -16.15
N LYS A 7 5.64 15.46 -16.76
CA LYS A 7 4.58 16.35 -17.27
C LYS A 7 3.76 15.67 -18.36
N GLU A 8 4.41 15.01 -19.31
CA GLU A 8 3.73 14.21 -20.35
C GLU A 8 2.85 13.11 -19.74
N THR A 9 3.33 12.44 -18.68
CA THR A 9 2.57 11.41 -17.96
C THR A 9 1.33 11.99 -17.26
N LEU A 10 1.44 13.19 -16.68
CA LEU A 10 0.33 13.92 -16.06
C LEU A 10 -0.69 14.39 -17.11
N GLU A 11 -0.23 14.93 -18.24
CA GLU A 11 -1.07 15.40 -19.35
C GLU A 11 -1.82 14.25 -20.03
N SER A 12 -1.14 13.12 -20.25
CA SER A 12 -1.73 11.89 -20.79
C SER A 12 -2.61 11.14 -19.78
N LYS A 13 -2.71 11.63 -18.53
CA LYS A 13 -3.45 11.01 -17.42
C LYS A 13 -3.05 9.56 -17.14
N SER A 14 -1.81 9.19 -17.48
CA SER A 14 -1.27 7.85 -17.27
C SER A 14 -0.73 7.69 -15.86
N TYR A 15 -1.59 7.91 -14.86
CA TYR A 15 -1.15 8.05 -13.46
C TYR A 15 -0.50 6.81 -12.86
N SER A 16 -0.78 5.62 -13.39
CA SER A 16 -0.12 4.39 -12.94
C SER A 16 1.37 4.34 -13.25
N LYS A 17 1.85 5.13 -14.23
CA LYS A 17 3.27 5.20 -14.61
C LYS A 17 4.05 6.26 -13.85
N ILE A 18 3.39 7.09 -13.03
CA ILE A 18 4.04 8.19 -12.32
C ILE A 18 5.16 7.65 -11.43
N ALA A 19 4.92 6.56 -10.70
CA ALA A 19 5.92 5.93 -9.85
C ALA A 19 7.15 5.51 -10.65
N ASP A 20 6.96 4.72 -11.72
CA ASP A 20 8.04 4.23 -12.58
C ASP A 20 8.89 5.37 -13.17
N VAL A 21 8.24 6.43 -13.67
CA VAL A 21 8.94 7.59 -14.24
C VAL A 21 9.73 8.34 -13.17
N CYS A 22 9.15 8.53 -11.98
CA CYS A 22 9.85 9.21 -10.89
C CYS A 22 11.02 8.37 -10.36
N ASP A 23 10.87 7.06 -10.22
CA ASP A 23 11.93 6.15 -9.76
C ASP A 23 13.10 6.12 -10.76
N GLU A 24 12.82 6.06 -12.06
CA GLU A 24 13.84 6.10 -13.12
C GLU A 24 14.59 7.43 -13.09
N LEU A 25 13.87 8.56 -13.02
CA LEU A 25 14.51 9.88 -12.88
C LEU A 25 15.35 9.96 -11.60
N MET A 26 14.87 9.38 -10.49
CA MET A 26 15.58 9.36 -9.21
C MET A 26 16.87 8.54 -9.31
N LEU A 27 16.83 7.39 -9.98
CA LEU A 27 18.00 6.56 -10.25
C LEU A 27 19.03 7.31 -11.11
N GLN A 28 18.58 7.99 -12.17
CA GLN A 28 19.46 8.79 -13.03
C GLN A 28 20.15 9.93 -12.26
N VAL A 29 19.47 10.57 -11.30
CA VAL A 29 20.08 11.57 -10.42
C VAL A 29 21.11 10.92 -9.49
N ALA A 30 20.78 9.78 -8.90
CA ALA A 30 21.67 9.06 -8.00
C ALA A 30 22.97 8.63 -8.70
N THR A 31 22.91 8.20 -9.97
CA THR A 31 24.12 7.85 -10.75
C THR A 31 25.07 9.02 -10.99
N LYS A 32 24.57 10.25 -10.95
CA LYS A 32 25.38 11.48 -11.08
C LYS A 32 26.02 11.90 -9.76
N GLY A 33 25.75 11.19 -8.66
CA GLY A 33 26.28 11.50 -7.33
C GLY A 33 25.75 12.81 -6.73
N ILE A 34 24.64 13.33 -7.27
CA ILE A 34 24.03 14.58 -6.80
C ILE A 34 23.07 14.25 -5.65
N ALA A 35 23.22 14.94 -4.52
CA ALA A 35 22.26 14.83 -3.42
C ALA A 35 20.86 15.28 -3.88
N PHE A 36 19.81 14.60 -3.39
CA PHE A 36 18.44 14.91 -3.78
C PHE A 36 18.12 16.40 -3.52
N GLN A 37 17.55 17.05 -4.54
CA GLN A 37 17.26 18.48 -4.51
C GLN A 37 15.96 18.76 -3.74
N GLU A 38 15.90 19.92 -3.09
CA GLU A 38 14.70 20.42 -2.41
C GLU A 38 13.51 20.58 -3.37
N ASP A 39 13.80 20.79 -4.66
CA ASP A 39 12.82 21.01 -5.73
C ASP A 39 12.22 19.71 -6.32
N TRP A 40 12.54 18.54 -5.77
CA TRP A 40 11.97 17.28 -6.28
C TRP A 40 10.45 17.23 -6.01
N PRO A 41 9.62 16.75 -6.96
CA PRO A 41 8.16 16.66 -6.80
C PRO A 41 7.76 15.49 -5.88
N TYR A 42 8.14 15.56 -4.60
CA TYR A 42 7.94 14.50 -3.62
C TYR A 42 6.46 14.16 -3.42
N SER A 43 5.57 15.15 -3.45
CA SER A 43 4.12 14.94 -3.35
C SER A 43 3.60 14.03 -4.47
N ILE A 44 3.96 14.32 -5.72
CA ILE A 44 3.53 13.56 -6.90
C ILE A 44 4.17 12.18 -6.91
N HIS A 45 5.46 12.08 -6.57
CA HIS A 45 6.16 10.80 -6.52
C HIS A 45 5.53 9.87 -5.47
N LEU A 46 5.28 10.38 -4.26
CA LEU A 46 4.65 9.61 -3.18
C LEU A 46 3.21 9.19 -3.56
N LEU A 47 2.46 10.10 -4.19
CA LEU A 47 1.12 9.82 -4.67
C LEU A 47 1.11 8.78 -5.80
N GLY A 48 2.14 8.75 -6.64
CA GLY A 48 2.31 7.73 -7.69
C GLY A 48 2.40 6.32 -7.10
N HIS A 49 3.25 6.11 -6.10
CA HIS A 49 3.36 4.83 -5.38
C HIS A 49 2.04 4.44 -4.71
N ILE A 50 1.40 5.39 -4.03
CA ILE A 50 0.06 5.20 -3.44
C ILE A 50 -0.99 4.82 -4.49
N PHE A 51 -0.93 5.44 -5.68
CA PHE A 51 -1.87 5.17 -6.77
C PHE A 51 -1.80 3.71 -7.23
N VAL A 52 -0.61 3.13 -7.31
CA VAL A 52 -0.40 1.72 -7.73
C VAL A 52 -0.67 0.73 -6.58
N ASN A 53 -1.06 1.22 -5.39
CA ASN A 53 -1.21 0.44 -4.15
C ASN A 53 0.12 -0.08 -3.61
N ASP A 54 1.24 0.58 -3.93
CA ASP A 54 2.56 0.24 -3.44
C ASP A 54 2.93 1.11 -2.23
N VAL A 55 2.28 0.82 -1.10
CA VAL A 55 2.47 1.58 0.14
C VAL A 55 3.85 1.31 0.77
N ASP A 56 4.47 0.17 0.44
CA ASP A 56 5.81 -0.20 0.91
C ASP A 56 6.87 0.71 0.30
N ASN A 57 6.86 0.88 -1.03
CA ASN A 57 7.77 1.80 -1.70
C ASN A 57 7.51 3.26 -1.32
N ALA A 58 6.24 3.65 -1.13
CA ALA A 58 5.90 4.96 -0.57
C ALA A 58 6.53 5.18 0.82
N ARG A 59 6.56 4.16 1.69
CA ARG A 59 7.17 4.23 3.02
C ARG A 59 8.69 4.38 2.95
N PHE A 60 9.34 3.67 2.03
CA PHE A 60 10.77 3.83 1.80
C PHE A 60 11.10 5.25 1.35
N LEU A 61 10.33 5.77 0.39
CA LEU A 61 10.46 7.15 -0.06
C LEU A 61 10.28 8.14 1.10
N TRP A 62 9.24 7.99 1.92
CA TRP A 62 9.01 8.84 3.09
C TRP A 62 10.19 8.90 4.08
N LYS A 63 10.91 7.79 4.25
CA LYS A 63 12.11 7.75 5.12
C LYS A 63 13.29 8.52 4.52
N ILE A 64 13.40 8.53 3.19
CA ILE A 64 14.49 9.19 2.45
C ILE A 64 14.28 10.72 2.42
N ILE A 65 13.03 11.17 2.38
CA ILE A 65 12.70 12.61 2.32
C ILE A 65 13.29 13.36 3.54
N PRO A 66 14.12 14.41 3.33
CA PRO A 66 14.68 15.23 4.40
C PRO A 66 13.60 15.89 5.27
N SER A 67 13.88 16.10 6.55
CA SER A 67 12.94 16.76 7.47
C SER A 67 12.59 18.18 7.04
N GLY A 68 13.56 18.93 6.50
CA GLY A 68 13.33 20.30 6.01
C GLY A 68 12.26 20.38 4.92
N ILE A 69 12.14 19.34 4.07
CA ILE A 69 11.09 19.26 3.04
C ILE A 69 9.72 18.94 3.64
N LYS A 70 9.68 18.09 4.66
CA LYS A 70 8.43 17.76 5.36
C LYS A 70 7.85 18.97 6.09
N GLU A 71 8.72 19.86 6.57
CA GLU A 71 8.33 21.10 7.24
C GLU A 71 7.96 22.21 6.24
N SER A 72 8.65 22.30 5.11
CA SER A 72 8.39 23.34 4.10
C SER A 72 7.22 23.01 3.17
N GLN A 73 6.96 21.73 2.90
CA GLN A 73 5.93 21.27 1.97
C GLN A 73 4.84 20.46 2.70
N PRO A 74 3.77 21.11 3.18
CA PRO A 74 2.68 20.41 3.86
C PRO A 74 1.97 19.39 2.96
N GLU A 75 1.97 19.61 1.64
CA GLU A 75 1.36 18.69 0.68
C GLU A 75 1.96 17.28 0.75
N VAL A 76 3.28 17.16 0.93
CA VAL A 76 3.97 15.86 1.07
C VAL A 76 3.48 15.11 2.32
N VAL A 77 3.27 15.84 3.42
CA VAL A 77 2.77 15.28 4.67
C VAL A 77 1.33 14.78 4.52
N GLU A 78 0.48 15.55 3.84
CA GLU A 78 -0.92 15.15 3.59
C GLU A 78 -1.01 13.95 2.64
N VAL A 79 -0.19 13.89 1.60
CA VAL A 79 -0.09 12.67 0.76
C VAL A 79 0.31 11.46 1.60
N TRP A 80 1.28 11.63 2.51
CA TRP A 80 1.69 10.52 3.39
C TRP A 80 0.57 10.07 4.33
N LYS A 81 -0.26 10.99 4.85
CA LYS A 81 -1.45 10.62 5.64
C LYS A 81 -2.40 9.72 4.86
N ILE A 82 -2.60 9.96 3.56
CA ILE A 82 -3.38 9.06 2.70
C ILE A 82 -2.75 7.66 2.69
N GLY A 83 -1.43 7.57 2.50
CA GLY A 83 -0.68 6.30 2.58
C GLY A 83 -0.85 5.59 3.93
N GLN A 84 -0.80 6.32 5.05
CA GLN A 84 -1.02 5.76 6.38
C GLN A 84 -2.43 5.18 6.55
N LYS A 85 -3.46 5.84 6.00
CA LYS A 85 -4.84 5.34 6.02
C LYS A 85 -5.01 4.10 5.16
N LEU A 86 -4.36 4.04 4.00
CA LEU A 86 -4.35 2.83 3.16
C LEU A 86 -3.64 1.66 3.83
N TRP A 87 -2.56 1.90 4.56
CA TRP A 87 -1.84 0.86 5.29
C TRP A 87 -2.75 0.09 6.27
N VAL A 88 -3.60 0.83 7.00
CA VAL A 88 -4.59 0.24 7.92
C VAL A 88 -5.90 -0.17 7.22
N ARG A 89 -5.95 -0.06 5.88
CA ARG A 89 -7.12 -0.33 5.02
C ARG A 89 -8.36 0.49 5.42
N ASP A 90 -8.15 1.70 5.95
CA ASP A 90 -9.18 2.67 6.31
C ASP A 90 -9.52 3.55 5.09
N TYR A 91 -10.34 3.01 4.19
CA TYR A 91 -10.74 3.72 2.97
C TYR A 91 -11.64 4.93 3.24
N ALA A 92 -12.43 4.91 4.31
CA ALA A 92 -13.23 6.08 4.71
C ALA A 92 -12.31 7.24 5.09
N GLY A 93 -11.29 6.96 5.92
CA GLY A 93 -10.26 7.92 6.30
C GLY A 93 -9.43 8.42 5.12
N VAL A 94 -9.23 7.63 4.07
CA VAL A 94 -8.58 8.09 2.82
C VAL A 94 -9.39 9.22 2.17
N HIS A 95 -10.71 9.06 2.03
CA HIS A 95 -11.55 10.10 1.46
C HIS A 95 -11.60 11.37 2.31
N GLU A 96 -11.57 11.23 3.64
CA GLU A 96 -11.50 12.36 4.56
C GLU A 96 -10.18 13.12 4.43
N ALA A 97 -9.05 12.42 4.41
CA ALA A 97 -7.73 13.01 4.23
C ALA A 97 -7.62 13.76 2.89
N ILE A 98 -8.18 13.20 1.82
CA ILE A 98 -8.22 13.83 0.50
C ILE A 98 -9.03 15.13 0.50
N ARG A 99 -10.18 15.17 1.17
CA ARG A 99 -11.04 16.36 1.23
C ARG A 99 -10.57 17.41 2.24
N GLY A 100 -9.76 17.01 3.21
CA GLY A 100 -9.27 17.87 4.28
C GLY A 100 -8.15 18.84 3.88
N PHE A 101 -7.58 18.68 2.68
CA PHE A 101 -6.47 19.50 2.19
C PHE A 101 -6.76 20.14 0.83
N ASN A 102 -6.22 21.33 0.60
CA ASN A 102 -6.31 22.03 -0.68
C ASN A 102 -5.07 21.74 -1.52
N TRP A 103 -5.20 20.85 -2.50
CA TRP A 103 -4.10 20.38 -3.34
C TRP A 103 -3.70 21.40 -4.41
N SER A 104 -2.44 21.33 -4.82
CA SER A 104 -1.97 22.06 -6.00
C SER A 104 -2.71 21.56 -7.27
N PRO A 105 -2.86 22.38 -8.33
CA PRO A 105 -3.54 21.97 -9.56
C PRO A 105 -2.97 20.69 -10.19
N GLU A 106 -1.66 20.51 -10.06
CA GLU A 106 -0.91 19.35 -10.58
C GLU A 106 -1.29 18.06 -9.85
N VAL A 107 -1.40 18.12 -8.51
CA VAL A 107 -1.74 16.97 -7.66
C VAL A 107 -3.25 16.71 -7.65
N GLN A 108 -4.07 17.75 -7.73
CA GLN A 108 -5.54 17.67 -7.73
C GLN A 108 -6.07 16.73 -8.84
N GLY A 109 -5.46 16.77 -10.02
CA GLY A 109 -5.82 15.89 -11.14
C GLY A 109 -5.61 14.40 -10.83
N VAL A 110 -4.56 14.06 -10.10
CA VAL A 110 -4.24 12.69 -9.69
C VAL A 110 -5.13 12.25 -8.53
N VAL A 111 -5.26 13.11 -7.51
CA VAL A 111 -6.06 12.86 -6.30
C VAL A 111 -7.54 12.64 -6.61
N SER A 112 -8.11 13.42 -7.54
CA SER A 112 -9.51 13.27 -7.95
C SER A 112 -9.78 11.88 -8.55
N VAL A 113 -8.93 11.40 -9.46
CA VAL A 113 -9.05 10.06 -10.05
C VAL A 113 -8.76 8.96 -9.03
N PHE A 114 -7.78 9.19 -8.15
CA PHE A 114 -7.45 8.27 -7.06
C PHE A 114 -8.65 8.04 -6.14
N SER A 115 -9.26 9.13 -5.66
CA SER A 115 -10.39 9.08 -4.71
C SER A 115 -11.59 8.31 -5.24
N GLY A 116 -11.87 8.34 -6.55
CA GLY A 116 -13.01 7.63 -7.11
C GLY A 116 -12.65 6.19 -7.53
N LYS A 117 -11.99 6.07 -8.67
CA LYS A 117 -11.83 4.79 -9.37
C LYS A 117 -10.83 3.87 -8.70
N GLN A 118 -9.73 4.43 -8.19
CA GLN A 118 -8.61 3.64 -7.72
C GLN A 118 -8.84 3.10 -6.30
N VAL A 119 -9.36 3.92 -5.38
CA VAL A 119 -9.78 3.45 -4.05
C VAL A 119 -10.83 2.34 -4.18
N PHE A 120 -11.83 2.51 -5.05
CA PHE A 120 -12.83 1.47 -5.30
C PHE A 120 -12.20 0.16 -5.80
N ARG A 121 -11.25 0.23 -6.74
CA ARG A 121 -10.51 -0.94 -7.22
C ARG A 121 -9.79 -1.65 -6.07
N MET A 122 -9.10 -0.91 -5.20
CA MET A 122 -8.38 -1.47 -4.05
C MET A 122 -9.32 -2.16 -3.06
N VAL A 123 -10.48 -1.57 -2.76
CA VAL A 123 -11.50 -2.16 -1.89
C VAL A 123 -11.99 -3.51 -2.46
N VAL A 124 -12.24 -3.57 -3.77
CA VAL A 124 -12.71 -4.79 -4.45
C VAL A 124 -11.64 -5.88 -4.39
N THR A 125 -10.37 -5.55 -4.67
CA THR A 125 -9.28 -6.54 -4.62
C THR A 125 -9.07 -7.08 -3.21
N ASP A 126 -9.14 -6.22 -2.19
CA ASP A 126 -9.00 -6.61 -0.79
C ASP A 126 -10.11 -7.53 -0.32
N ASN A 127 -11.36 -7.19 -0.66
CA ASN A 127 -12.51 -8.02 -0.32
C ASN A 127 -12.49 -9.35 -1.08
N GLY A 128 -12.03 -9.35 -2.33
CA GLY A 128 -11.81 -10.57 -3.11
C GLY A 128 -10.77 -11.49 -2.46
N GLN A 129 -9.63 -10.94 -2.02
CA GLN A 129 -8.59 -11.70 -1.34
C GLN A 129 -9.09 -12.30 -0.02
N LYS A 130 -9.80 -11.50 0.80
CA LYS A 130 -10.41 -11.99 2.06
C LYS A 130 -11.38 -13.16 1.83
N PHE A 131 -12.13 -13.14 0.73
CA PHE A 131 -13.02 -14.24 0.39
C PHE A 131 -12.26 -15.52 0.02
N ILE A 132 -11.18 -15.38 -0.76
CA ILE A 132 -10.31 -16.49 -1.14
C ILE A 132 -9.65 -17.09 0.12
N ASP A 133 -9.10 -16.25 0.99
CA ASP A 133 -8.43 -16.68 2.23
C ASP A 133 -9.39 -17.44 3.15
N ARG A 134 -10.64 -16.96 3.28
CA ARG A 134 -11.69 -17.64 4.05
C ARG A 134 -11.95 -19.04 3.49
N ARG A 135 -12.09 -19.19 2.17
CA ARG A 135 -12.28 -20.51 1.54
C ARG A 135 -11.08 -21.43 1.74
N ILE A 136 -9.86 -20.93 1.62
CA ILE A 136 -8.65 -21.74 1.86
C ILE A 136 -8.63 -22.23 3.31
N GLN A 137 -8.98 -21.36 4.27
CA GLN A 137 -9.04 -21.73 5.68
C GLN A 137 -10.12 -22.79 5.95
N ASP A 138 -11.30 -22.66 5.35
CA ASP A 138 -12.38 -23.64 5.47
C ASP A 138 -11.99 -25.00 4.85
N GLN A 139 -11.32 -25.00 3.69
CA GLN A 139 -10.81 -26.22 3.07
C GLN A 139 -9.74 -26.91 3.93
N ARG A 140 -8.83 -26.14 4.55
CA ARG A 140 -7.82 -26.65 5.49
C ARG A 140 -8.47 -27.28 6.73
N TYR A 141 -9.48 -26.61 7.30
CA TYR A 141 -10.23 -27.14 8.44
C TYR A 141 -10.93 -28.46 8.09
N ASN A 142 -11.65 -28.51 6.97
CA ASN A 142 -12.36 -29.70 6.52
C ASN A 142 -11.42 -30.88 6.20
N THR A 143 -10.24 -30.59 5.62
CA THR A 143 -9.22 -31.62 5.37
C THR A 143 -8.67 -32.18 6.68
N THR A 144 -8.45 -31.34 7.68
CA THR A 144 -7.97 -31.76 9.02
C THR A 144 -9.01 -32.62 9.75
N LEU A 145 -10.30 -32.29 9.64
CA LEU A 145 -11.37 -33.13 10.20
C LEU A 145 -11.46 -34.50 9.52
N ARG A 146 -11.25 -34.56 8.20
CA ARG A 146 -11.27 -35.84 7.48
C ARG A 146 -10.07 -36.71 7.85
N THR A 147 -8.85 -36.16 7.92
CA THR A 147 -7.67 -36.95 8.29
C THR A 147 -7.73 -37.46 9.73
N THR A 148 -8.23 -36.65 10.66
CA THR A 148 -8.47 -37.08 12.05
C THR A 148 -9.56 -38.15 12.17
N SER A 149 -10.61 -38.09 11.34
CA SER A 149 -11.64 -39.14 11.29
C SER A 149 -11.13 -40.46 10.68
N LEU A 150 -10.21 -40.40 9.70
CA LEU A 150 -9.65 -41.57 9.02
C LEU A 150 -8.52 -42.26 9.80
N LEU A 151 -7.76 -41.52 10.61
CA LEU A 151 -6.66 -42.06 11.42
C LEU A 151 -7.13 -42.87 12.65
N GLY A 152 -8.44 -42.96 12.88
CA GLY A 152 -9.02 -43.73 13.97
C GLY A 152 -8.79 -43.09 15.33
N ALA A 153 -9.80 -43.20 16.19
CA ALA A 153 -9.80 -42.68 17.55
C ALA A 153 -8.75 -43.40 18.45
N SER A 154 -7.47 -43.04 18.32
CA SER A 154 -6.48 -43.21 19.38
C SER A 154 -6.25 -41.86 20.03
N GLY A 155 -6.83 -41.67 21.23
CA GLY A 155 -6.99 -40.38 21.92
C GLY A 155 -5.71 -39.56 22.17
N THR A 156 -4.53 -40.16 21.95
CA THR A 156 -3.24 -39.50 22.10
C THR A 156 -2.90 -38.59 20.90
N VAL A 157 -3.22 -39.01 19.67
CA VAL A 157 -2.86 -38.25 18.45
C VAL A 157 -3.76 -37.02 18.29
N ALA A 158 -5.05 -37.16 18.61
CA ALA A 158 -6.00 -36.04 18.59
C ALA A 158 -5.64 -34.94 19.61
N ARG A 159 -5.14 -35.30 20.80
CA ARG A 159 -4.69 -34.34 21.82
C ARG A 159 -3.46 -33.55 21.39
N VAL A 160 -2.43 -34.23 20.85
CA VAL A 160 -1.20 -33.56 20.37
C VAL A 160 -1.50 -32.60 19.22
N PHE A 161 -2.37 -32.99 18.29
CA PHE A 161 -2.74 -32.16 17.15
C PHE A 161 -3.59 -30.94 17.54
N LEU A 162 -4.55 -31.10 18.47
CA LEU A 162 -5.33 -29.97 19.01
C LEU A 162 -4.47 -29.01 19.82
N THR A 163 -3.50 -29.50 20.60
CA THR A 163 -2.54 -28.63 21.31
C THR A 163 -1.65 -27.87 20.35
N MET A 164 -1.18 -28.48 19.25
CA MET A 164 -0.41 -27.76 18.24
C MET A 164 -1.25 -26.69 17.53
N GLN A 165 -2.51 -26.97 17.16
CA GLN A 165 -3.41 -25.98 16.56
C GLN A 165 -3.76 -24.82 17.52
N ALA A 166 -3.91 -25.08 18.82
CA ALA A 166 -4.13 -24.05 19.83
C ALA A 166 -2.91 -23.13 20.01
N VAL A 167 -1.70 -23.70 19.95
CA VAL A 167 -0.43 -22.96 19.95
C VAL A 167 -0.30 -22.12 18.67
N THR A 168 -0.66 -22.65 17.50
CA THR A 168 -0.63 -21.87 16.24
C THR A 168 -1.65 -20.73 16.23
N ARG A 169 -2.84 -20.92 16.83
CA ARG A 169 -3.86 -19.86 17.00
C ARG A 169 -3.43 -18.75 17.95
N SER A 170 -2.61 -19.06 18.97
CA SER A 170 -2.12 -18.05 19.92
C SER A 170 -1.00 -17.18 19.34
N LEU A 171 -0.20 -17.75 18.42
CA LEU A 171 0.89 -17.03 17.74
C LEU A 171 0.42 -16.10 16.62
N THR A 172 -0.70 -16.41 15.95
CA THR A 172 -1.25 -15.56 14.88
C THR A 172 -2.16 -14.42 15.37
N PHE A 173 -2.53 -14.40 16.66
CA PHE A 173 -3.34 -13.33 17.25
C PHE A 173 -2.51 -12.25 17.97
N LEU A 174 -1.19 -12.45 18.08
CA LEU A 174 -0.24 -11.55 18.76
C LEU A 174 0.75 -10.86 17.80
N SER A 175 0.56 -10.99 16.48
CA SER A 175 1.30 -10.26 15.44
C SER A 175 0.34 -9.46 14.58
#